data_AF-A0A8T1V9F2-F1
#
_entry.id   AF-A0A8T1V9F2-F1
#
_cell.length_a   1.000
_cell.length_b   1.000
_cell.length_c   1.000
_cell.angle_alpha   90.00
_cell.angle_beta   90.00
_cell.angle_gamma   90.00
#
_symmetry.space_group_name_H-M   'P 1'
#
loop_
_entity.id
_entity.type
_entity.pdbx_description
1 polymer ?
#
loop_
_entity_poly.entity_id
_entity_poly.type
_entity_poly.pdbx_seq_one_letter_code
_entity_poly.pdbx_strand_id
1 'polypeptide(L)'
;MRARYDNLLQSQEICVWWTRDLAWLVQDWSKVTSRSVEFFAHETASCGRAANEAQPRLVQLASVVVTSYVSYCMQSQLYKEDASKEICFNQVVGFLAEDAWLNDAVISYALAVMSEDQNDVHIMSSLVVERHKYPNPPRLKQFSMKFIMLHVIHASNHWTLVIVAVQRYEVVRVPFYDPVSGGQYKEKMEAMCSTKFLPYLRAWHSQRNPNKEGGETYPFPSSTHM
;
A
#
# COMPACT_ATOMS: atom_id res chain seq x y z
N MET A 1 1.45 24.83 28.12
CA MET A 1 0.99 25.90 27.19
C MET A 1 1.36 25.57 25.74
N ARG A 2 2.62 25.25 25.42
CA ARG A 2 3.08 24.80 24.07
C ARG A 2 2.26 23.65 23.47
N ALA A 3 2.14 22.52 24.17
CA ALA A 3 1.39 21.36 23.69
C ALA A 3 -0.11 21.62 23.40
N ARG A 4 -0.74 22.60 24.06
CA ARG A 4 -2.12 23.00 23.74
C ARG A 4 -2.20 23.85 22.48
N TYR A 5 -1.16 24.65 22.22
CA TYR A 5 -1.05 25.48 21.03
C TYR A 5 -0.75 24.63 19.79
N ASP A 6 0.14 23.65 19.93
CA ASP A 6 0.49 22.69 18.88
C ASP A 6 -0.73 21.83 18.50
N ASN A 7 -1.52 21.38 19.49
CA ASN A 7 -2.78 20.65 19.23
C ASN A 7 -3.84 21.52 18.54
N LEU A 8 -3.91 22.82 18.84
CA LEU A 8 -4.86 23.75 18.23
C LEU A 8 -4.51 24.03 16.76
N LEU A 9 -3.22 24.22 16.47
CA LEU A 9 -2.71 24.39 15.10
C LEU A 9 -2.96 23.12 14.26
N GLN A 10 -2.63 21.95 14.81
CA GLN A 10 -2.87 20.66 14.14
C GLN A 10 -4.37 20.40 13.90
N SER A 11 -5.23 20.86 14.81
CA SER A 11 -6.69 20.75 14.66
C SER A 11 -7.25 21.73 13.61
N GLN A 12 -6.60 22.87 13.37
CA GLN A 12 -7.01 23.79 12.31
C GLN A 12 -6.59 23.27 10.93
N GLU A 13 -5.37 22.74 10.81
CA GLU A 13 -4.87 22.16 9.56
C GLU A 13 -5.69 20.95 9.11
N ILE A 14 -6.06 20.05 10.03
CA ILE A 14 -6.85 18.87 9.67
C ILE A 14 -8.26 19.23 9.18
N CYS A 15 -8.86 20.32 9.70
CA CYS A 15 -10.15 20.83 9.22
C CYS A 15 -10.06 21.39 7.80
N VAL A 16 -8.95 22.06 7.46
CA VAL A 16 -8.68 22.55 6.10
C VAL A 16 -8.54 21.35 5.14
N TRP A 17 -7.76 20.35 5.53
CA TRP A 17 -7.59 19.12 4.76
C TRP A 17 -8.90 18.36 4.55
N TRP A 18 -9.71 18.22 5.61
CA TRP A 18 -11.03 17.61 5.53
C TRP A 18 -11.95 18.35 4.55
N THR A 19 -11.94 19.69 4.60
CA THR A 19 -12.76 20.53 3.71
C THR A 19 -12.32 20.35 2.26
N ARG A 20 -11.02 20.30 1.99
CA ARG A 20 -10.47 20.07 0.65
C ARG A 20 -10.88 18.70 0.11
N ASP A 21 -10.68 17.65 0.89
CA ASP A 21 -11.06 16.29 0.49
C ASP A 21 -12.56 16.20 0.22
N LEU A 22 -13.39 16.80 1.08
CA LEU A 22 -14.83 16.83 0.87
C LEU A 22 -15.21 17.58 -0.41
N ALA A 23 -14.60 18.74 -0.67
CA ALA A 23 -14.85 19.52 -1.89
C ALA A 23 -14.54 18.72 -3.16
N TRP A 24 -13.46 17.93 -3.14
CA TRP A 24 -13.12 17.02 -4.23
C TRP A 24 -14.12 15.85 -4.33
N LEU A 25 -14.51 15.25 -3.20
CA LEU A 25 -15.46 14.13 -3.19
C LEU A 25 -16.86 14.51 -3.67
N VAL A 26 -17.31 15.75 -3.43
CA VAL A 26 -18.65 16.23 -3.86
C VAL A 26 -18.67 16.82 -5.26
N GLN A 27 -17.56 16.76 -6.01
CA GLN A 27 -17.52 17.23 -7.38
C GLN A 27 -18.50 16.46 -8.28
N ASP A 28 -18.73 17.00 -9.47
CA ASP A 28 -19.59 16.36 -10.45
C ASP A 28 -18.88 15.19 -11.16
N TRP A 29 -18.96 14.01 -10.56
CA TRP A 29 -18.39 12.77 -11.09
C TRP A 29 -18.97 12.34 -12.45
N SER A 30 -20.11 12.90 -12.88
CA SER A 30 -20.63 12.66 -14.24
C SER A 30 -19.82 13.39 -15.33
N LYS A 31 -19.05 14.41 -14.94
CA LYS A 31 -18.17 15.16 -15.85
C LYS A 31 -16.74 14.63 -15.87
N VAL A 32 -16.38 13.77 -14.92
CA VAL A 32 -15.07 13.12 -14.86
C VAL A 32 -15.06 11.99 -15.88
N THR A 33 -14.10 12.01 -16.81
CA THR A 33 -13.95 10.98 -17.83
C THR A 33 -13.75 9.61 -17.17
N SER A 34 -14.75 8.73 -17.27
CA SER A 34 -14.64 7.36 -16.77
C SER A 34 -13.66 6.60 -17.66
N ARG A 35 -12.41 6.48 -17.21
CA ARG A 35 -11.50 5.48 -17.76
C ARG A 35 -11.92 4.11 -17.22
N SER A 36 -11.79 3.07 -18.03
CA SER A 36 -11.91 1.70 -17.53
C SER A 36 -10.79 1.49 -16.50
N VAL A 37 -11.13 1.52 -15.21
CA VAL A 37 -10.19 1.16 -14.14
C VAL A 37 -10.23 -0.34 -14.01
N GLU A 38 -9.47 -1.03 -14.86
CA GLU A 38 -9.46 -2.50 -14.89
C GLU A 38 -9.05 -3.12 -13.55
N PHE A 39 -8.15 -2.45 -12.82
CA PHE A 39 -7.61 -2.92 -11.54
C PHE A 39 -8.65 -3.06 -10.41
N PHE A 40 -9.75 -2.31 -10.48
CA PHE A 40 -10.84 -2.38 -9.48
C PHE A 40 -12.18 -2.67 -10.15
N ALA A 41 -12.16 -3.23 -11.36
CA ALA A 41 -13.38 -3.37 -12.14
C ALA A 41 -14.35 -4.38 -11.51
N HIS A 42 -13.85 -5.36 -10.77
CA HIS A 42 -14.69 -6.29 -10.04
C HIS A 42 -15.33 -5.62 -8.82
N GLU A 43 -14.54 -4.91 -8.02
CA GLU A 43 -14.93 -4.21 -6.79
C GLU A 43 -15.90 -3.06 -7.05
N THR A 44 -15.69 -2.36 -8.18
CA THR A 44 -16.57 -1.27 -8.62
C THR A 44 -17.75 -1.76 -9.47
N ALA A 45 -17.84 -3.07 -9.74
CA ALA A 45 -18.82 -3.69 -10.64
C ALA A 45 -18.82 -3.08 -12.06
N SER A 46 -17.65 -2.64 -12.54
CA SER A 46 -17.41 -2.14 -13.90
C SER A 46 -16.75 -3.14 -14.84
N CYS A 47 -16.47 -4.37 -14.40
CA CYS A 47 -15.80 -5.40 -15.19
C CYS A 47 -16.54 -5.69 -16.51
N GLY A 48 -15.81 -5.58 -17.64
CA GLY A 48 -16.34 -5.82 -18.97
C GLY A 48 -17.34 -4.77 -19.47
N ARG A 49 -17.56 -3.68 -18.74
CA ARG A 49 -18.51 -2.61 -19.09
C ARG A 49 -17.82 -1.48 -19.83
N ALA A 50 -18.54 -0.84 -20.75
CA ALA A 50 -18.06 0.39 -21.37
C ALA A 50 -18.05 1.56 -20.36
N ALA A 51 -17.25 2.58 -20.64
CA ALA A 51 -17.07 3.76 -19.77
C ALA A 51 -18.39 4.44 -19.38
N ASN A 52 -19.31 4.58 -20.33
CA ASN A 52 -20.65 5.15 -20.13
C ASN A 52 -21.58 4.23 -19.30
N GLU A 53 -21.40 2.92 -19.38
CA GLU A 53 -22.18 1.94 -18.61
C GLU A 53 -21.71 1.82 -17.15
N ALA A 54 -20.41 2.03 -16.91
CA ALA A 54 -19.81 2.05 -15.58
C ALA A 54 -20.09 3.36 -14.84
N GLN A 55 -20.26 4.47 -15.57
CA GLN A 55 -20.35 5.82 -14.99
C GLN A 55 -21.44 5.99 -13.92
N PRO A 56 -22.70 5.54 -14.10
CA PRO A 56 -23.72 5.69 -13.06
C PRO A 56 -23.34 4.99 -11.74
N ARG A 57 -22.67 3.83 -11.85
CA ARG A 57 -22.21 3.07 -10.70
C ARG A 57 -21.07 3.78 -9.97
N LEU A 58 -20.12 4.36 -10.70
CA LEU A 58 -19.03 5.16 -10.12
C LEU A 58 -19.55 6.41 -9.40
N VAL A 59 -20.55 7.09 -9.99
CA VAL A 59 -21.22 8.23 -9.34
C VAL A 59 -21.92 7.79 -8.04
N GLN A 60 -22.60 6.63 -8.06
CA GLN A 60 -23.22 6.08 -6.86
C GLN A 60 -22.18 5.76 -5.77
N LEU A 61 -21.05 5.15 -6.14
CA LEU A 61 -19.95 4.86 -5.22
C LEU A 61 -19.40 6.14 -4.58
N ALA A 62 -19.19 7.19 -5.37
CA ALA A 62 -18.76 8.48 -4.84
C ALA A 62 -19.76 9.03 -3.82
N SER A 63 -21.07 8.93 -4.09
CA SER A 63 -22.10 9.34 -3.13
C SER A 63 -22.04 8.56 -1.82
N VAL A 64 -21.81 7.24 -1.88
CA VAL A 64 -21.64 6.41 -0.67
C VAL A 64 -20.41 6.83 0.12
N VAL A 65 -19.29 7.10 -0.56
CA VAL A 65 -18.06 7.58 0.07
C VAL A 65 -18.29 8.93 0.75
N VAL A 66 -18.98 9.87 0.10
CA VAL A 66 -19.34 11.17 0.69
C VAL A 66 -20.15 10.99 1.97
N THR A 67 -21.21 10.18 1.94
CA THR A 67 -22.06 9.92 3.12
C THR A 67 -21.25 9.35 4.29
N SER A 68 -20.38 8.39 4.02
CA SER A 68 -19.48 7.83 5.03
C SER A 68 -18.51 8.90 5.55
N TYR A 69 -17.86 9.65 4.66
CA TYR A 69 -16.84 10.64 4.98
C TYR A 69 -17.36 11.77 5.89
N VAL A 70 -18.60 12.21 5.70
CA VAL A 70 -19.23 13.23 6.58
C VAL A 70 -19.72 12.67 7.91
N SER A 71 -19.89 11.35 8.03
CA SER A 71 -20.37 10.69 9.25
C SER A 71 -19.26 10.38 10.26
N TYR A 72 -18.00 10.32 9.81
CA TYR A 72 -16.87 9.95 10.65
C TYR A 72 -16.33 11.13 11.46
N CYS A 73 -15.83 10.85 12.66
CA CYS A 73 -15.00 11.77 13.43
C CYS A 73 -13.52 11.41 13.25
N MET A 74 -12.60 12.30 13.63
CA MET A 74 -11.14 12.09 13.45
C MET A 74 -10.60 10.83 14.14
N GLN A 75 -11.32 10.32 15.14
CA GLN A 75 -10.97 9.11 15.90
C GLN A 75 -11.70 7.86 15.40
N SER A 76 -12.57 7.97 14.40
CA SER A 76 -13.27 6.83 13.81
C SER A 76 -12.26 5.83 13.24
N GLN A 77 -12.44 4.56 13.57
CA GLN A 77 -11.70 3.45 12.98
C GLN A 77 -12.45 2.95 11.75
N LEU A 78 -11.75 2.85 10.64
CA LEU A 78 -12.27 2.29 9.40
C LEU A 78 -11.68 0.89 9.22
N TYR A 79 -12.55 -0.06 8.93
CA TYR A 79 -12.20 -1.45 8.62
C TYR A 79 -13.20 -1.99 7.60
N LYS A 80 -12.78 -2.94 6.78
CA LYS A 80 -13.70 -3.74 5.95
C LYS A 80 -14.41 -4.74 6.86
N GLU A 81 -15.69 -5.01 6.61
CA GLU A 81 -16.42 -6.07 7.33
C GLU A 81 -15.62 -7.39 7.20
N ASP A 82 -15.28 -8.00 8.33
CA ASP A 82 -14.37 -9.16 8.50
C ASP A 82 -12.84 -8.88 8.49
N ALA A 83 -12.41 -7.62 8.37
CA ALA A 83 -11.00 -7.26 8.38
C ALA A 83 -10.35 -7.14 9.75
N SER A 84 -9.21 -7.81 9.89
CA SER A 84 -8.27 -7.64 11.00
C SER A 84 -7.45 -6.35 10.92
N LYS A 85 -7.65 -5.55 9.88
CA LYS A 85 -6.88 -4.35 9.57
C LYS A 85 -7.78 -3.13 9.69
N GLU A 86 -7.31 -2.15 10.45
CA GLU A 86 -7.98 -0.89 10.68
C GLU A 86 -7.08 0.28 10.26
N ILE A 87 -7.71 1.41 9.91
CA ILE A 87 -7.08 2.69 9.70
C ILE A 87 -7.89 3.78 10.41
N CYS A 88 -7.22 4.68 11.11
CA CYS A 88 -7.87 5.81 11.73
C CYS A 88 -8.28 6.85 10.67
N PHE A 89 -9.44 7.47 10.82
CA PHE A 89 -9.91 8.48 9.86
C PHE A 89 -8.95 9.67 9.72
N ASN A 90 -8.30 10.10 10.81
CA ASN A 90 -7.27 11.15 10.74
C ASN A 90 -6.02 10.78 9.92
N GLN A 91 -5.81 9.50 9.60
CA GLN A 91 -4.75 9.04 8.69
C GLN A 91 -5.21 9.06 7.22
N VAL A 92 -6.51 9.22 6.96
CA VAL A 92 -7.10 9.31 5.62
C VAL A 92 -7.28 10.76 5.21
N VAL A 93 -7.73 11.60 6.14
CA VAL A 93 -8.01 13.03 5.90
C VAL A 93 -6.76 13.75 5.38
N GLY A 94 -6.93 14.48 4.29
CA GLY A 94 -5.89 15.24 3.60
C GLY A 94 -5.17 14.48 2.51
N PHE A 95 -5.51 13.20 2.29
CA PHE A 95 -4.81 12.32 1.36
C PHE A 95 -5.72 11.76 0.27
N LEU A 96 -6.99 12.19 0.19
CA LEU A 96 -7.94 11.72 -0.83
C LEU A 96 -8.07 12.65 -2.04
N ALA A 97 -7.91 13.97 -1.87
CA ALA A 97 -8.04 14.93 -2.95
C ALA A 97 -7.08 14.64 -4.13
N GLU A 98 -7.48 15.01 -5.37
CA GLU A 98 -6.74 14.71 -6.61
C GLU A 98 -5.24 15.02 -6.57
N ASP A 99 -4.89 16.14 -5.96
CA ASP A 99 -3.54 16.68 -5.89
C ASP A 99 -2.78 16.22 -4.64
N ALA A 100 -3.42 15.44 -3.77
CA ALA A 100 -2.83 14.94 -2.55
C ALA A 100 -2.05 13.64 -2.82
N TRP A 101 -0.84 13.57 -2.26
CA TRP A 101 -0.05 12.35 -2.27
C TRP A 101 -0.56 11.39 -1.22
N LEU A 102 -1.00 10.19 -1.61
CA LEU A 102 -1.32 9.12 -0.66
C LEU A 102 -0.17 8.90 0.32
N ASN A 103 -0.49 8.70 1.60
CA ASN A 103 0.50 8.41 2.64
C ASN A 103 0.70 6.90 2.84
N ASP A 104 1.72 6.53 3.62
CA ASP A 104 2.04 5.13 3.95
C ASP A 104 0.88 4.37 4.59
N ALA A 105 0.10 5.01 5.46
CA ALA A 105 -1.00 4.36 6.17
C ALA A 105 -2.13 3.98 5.20
N VAL A 106 -2.50 4.88 4.30
CA VAL A 106 -3.53 4.64 3.28
C VAL A 106 -3.10 3.54 2.31
N ILE A 107 -1.86 3.59 1.82
CA ILE A 107 -1.31 2.54 0.93
C ILE A 107 -1.24 1.19 1.65
N SER A 108 -0.73 1.16 2.89
CA SER A 108 -0.65 -0.06 3.70
C SER A 108 -2.02 -0.68 3.92
N TYR A 109 -3.01 0.13 4.28
CA TYR A 109 -4.38 -0.32 4.51
C TYR A 109 -5.00 -0.85 3.21
N ALA A 110 -4.90 -0.10 2.11
CA ALA A 110 -5.44 -0.50 0.81
C ALA A 110 -4.87 -1.86 0.35
N LEU A 111 -3.54 -2.01 0.40
CA LEU A 111 -2.90 -3.29 0.06
C LEU A 111 -3.41 -4.41 0.98
N ALA A 112 -3.51 -4.16 2.29
CA ALA A 112 -3.90 -5.19 3.24
C ALA A 112 -5.35 -5.65 3.05
N VAL A 113 -6.25 -4.75 2.69
CA VAL A 113 -7.62 -5.06 2.30
C VAL A 113 -7.67 -5.86 0.99
N MET A 114 -6.84 -5.52 0.00
CA MET A 114 -6.76 -6.26 -1.27
C MET A 114 -6.21 -7.67 -1.11
N SER A 115 -5.33 -7.91 -0.14
CA SER A 115 -4.69 -9.22 0.08
C SER A 115 -5.35 -10.05 1.18
N GLU A 116 -6.46 -9.59 1.75
CA GLU A 116 -7.03 -10.15 2.97
C GLU A 116 -7.40 -11.63 2.84
N ASP A 117 -8.06 -11.99 1.74
CA ASP A 117 -8.49 -13.37 1.47
C ASP A 117 -7.30 -14.29 1.06
N GLN A 118 -6.10 -13.73 0.95
CA GLN A 118 -4.90 -14.43 0.49
C GLN A 118 -3.95 -14.68 1.67
N ASN A 119 -4.13 -15.82 2.34
CA ASN A 119 -3.28 -16.25 3.46
C ASN A 119 -1.80 -16.45 3.09
N ASP A 120 -1.48 -16.48 1.80
CA ASP A 120 -0.14 -16.63 1.24
C ASP A 120 0.44 -15.30 0.72
N VAL A 121 -0.20 -14.15 0.99
CA VAL A 121 0.32 -12.82 0.68
C VAL A 121 0.71 -12.09 1.95
N HIS A 122 1.90 -11.50 1.97
CA HIS A 122 2.37 -10.69 3.09
C HIS A 122 2.81 -9.30 2.63
N ILE A 123 2.20 -8.26 3.20
CA ILE A 123 2.53 -6.87 2.91
C ILE A 123 3.45 -6.32 4.00
N MET A 124 4.54 -5.73 3.56
CA MET A 124 5.50 -5.03 4.37
C MET A 124 5.38 -3.53 4.21
N SER A 125 5.53 -2.84 5.34
CA SER A 125 5.66 -1.39 5.38
C SER A 125 7.00 -0.95 4.78
N SER A 126 6.98 0.17 4.06
CA SER A 126 8.15 0.97 3.63
C SER A 126 9.22 1.14 4.73
N LEU A 127 8.82 1.19 6.00
CA LEU A 127 9.69 1.29 7.16
C LEU A 127 10.75 0.18 7.27
N VAL A 128 10.52 -0.99 6.65
CA VAL A 128 11.48 -2.09 6.60
C VAL A 128 12.80 -1.66 5.95
N VAL A 129 12.74 -0.77 4.95
CA VAL A 129 13.91 -0.33 4.19
C VAL A 129 14.39 1.07 4.57
N GLU A 130 13.62 1.83 5.34
CA GLU A 130 14.04 3.14 5.83
C GLU A 130 14.87 3.07 7.12
N ARG A 131 14.63 2.08 7.97
CA ARG A 131 15.27 2.01 9.30
C ARG A 131 16.70 1.47 9.24
N HIS A 132 17.55 2.02 10.10
CA HIS A 132 18.92 1.52 10.33
C HIS A 132 18.97 0.11 10.93
N LYS A 133 17.87 -0.32 11.57
CA LYS A 133 17.68 -1.67 12.11
C LYS A 133 16.40 -2.26 11.55
N TYR A 134 16.50 -3.49 11.08
CA TYR A 134 15.36 -4.25 10.59
C TYR A 134 14.30 -4.40 11.68
N PRO A 135 13.00 -4.25 11.36
CA PRO A 135 11.94 -4.64 12.27
C PRO A 135 12.01 -6.15 12.55
N ASN A 136 11.41 -6.58 13.65
CA ASN A 136 11.34 -8.00 13.94
C ASN A 136 10.54 -8.72 12.85
N PRO A 137 11.07 -9.81 12.29
CA PRO A 137 10.41 -10.49 11.20
C PRO A 137 9.08 -11.13 11.64
N PRO A 138 8.09 -11.21 10.74
CA PRO A 138 6.82 -11.89 11.02
C PRO A 138 7.03 -13.30 11.57
N ARG A 139 6.08 -13.77 12.39
CA ARG A 139 6.09 -15.15 12.93
C ARG A 139 5.84 -16.21 11.84
N LEU A 140 5.33 -15.78 10.69
CA LEU A 140 5.03 -16.62 9.54
C LEU A 140 6.33 -17.14 8.88
N LYS A 141 6.26 -18.35 8.30
CA LYS A 141 7.36 -18.92 7.51
C LYS A 141 7.30 -18.32 6.11
N GLN A 142 8.43 -17.86 5.58
CA GLN A 142 8.46 -17.26 4.24
C GLN A 142 7.97 -18.20 3.14
N PHE A 143 8.38 -19.48 3.17
CA PHE A 143 7.97 -20.47 2.16
C PHE A 143 6.52 -20.97 2.28
N SER A 144 5.75 -20.48 3.26
CA SER A 144 4.30 -20.66 3.25
C SER A 144 3.58 -19.54 2.50
N MET A 145 4.32 -18.55 1.97
CA MET A 145 3.79 -17.42 1.21
C MET A 145 4.02 -17.65 -0.29
N LYS A 146 3.14 -17.09 -1.10
CA LYS A 146 3.23 -16.96 -2.56
C LYS A 146 3.78 -15.59 -2.94
N PHE A 147 3.38 -14.54 -2.24
CA PHE A 147 3.88 -13.18 -2.47
C PHE A 147 4.27 -12.47 -1.18
N ILE A 148 5.38 -11.76 -1.25
CA ILE A 148 5.77 -10.77 -0.25
C ILE A 148 5.84 -9.42 -0.95
N MET A 149 5.02 -8.45 -0.55
CA MET A 149 4.94 -7.14 -1.19
C MET A 149 5.53 -6.08 -0.28
N LEU A 150 6.32 -5.16 -0.85
CA LEU A 150 6.85 -3.99 -0.17
C LEU A 150 6.48 -2.76 -1.00
N HIS A 151 5.74 -1.83 -0.41
CA HIS A 151 5.55 -0.52 -1.00
C HIS A 151 6.68 0.42 -0.60
N VAL A 152 7.14 1.25 -1.53
CA VAL A 152 8.26 2.18 -1.33
C VAL A 152 7.89 3.54 -1.86
N ILE A 153 8.13 4.56 -1.04
CA ILE A 153 8.08 5.96 -1.45
C ILE A 153 9.48 6.44 -1.81
N HIS A 154 9.64 6.93 -3.03
CA HIS A 154 10.87 7.58 -3.49
C HIS A 154 10.73 9.08 -3.36
N ALA A 155 11.74 9.74 -2.79
CA ALA A 155 11.82 11.19 -2.65
C ALA A 155 10.53 11.86 -2.08
N SER A 156 9.77 11.12 -1.27
CA SER A 156 8.49 11.53 -0.70
C SER A 156 7.40 11.90 -1.71
N ASN A 157 7.51 11.49 -2.98
CA ASN A 157 6.59 11.89 -4.03
C ASN A 157 6.39 10.85 -5.14
N HIS A 158 6.81 9.60 -4.95
CA HIS A 158 6.64 8.57 -5.98
C HIS A 158 6.52 7.19 -5.37
N TRP A 159 5.35 6.56 -5.55
CA TRP A 159 5.05 5.23 -5.02
C TRP A 159 5.41 4.13 -6.02
N THR A 160 6.11 3.12 -5.53
CA THR A 160 6.43 1.91 -6.28
C THR A 160 6.15 0.68 -5.42
N LEU A 161 5.97 -0.48 -6.07
CA LEU A 161 5.84 -1.76 -5.38
C LEU A 161 6.97 -2.69 -5.79
N VAL A 162 7.60 -3.31 -4.79
CA VAL A 162 8.47 -4.46 -4.94
C VAL A 162 7.67 -5.70 -4.59
N ILE A 163 7.51 -6.60 -5.55
CA ILE A 163 6.74 -7.83 -5.38
C ILE A 163 7.71 -8.98 -5.42
N VAL A 164 7.75 -9.79 -4.37
CA VAL A 164 8.62 -10.94 -4.23
C VAL A 164 7.77 -12.18 -4.38
N ALA A 165 7.89 -12.85 -5.53
CA ALA A 165 7.22 -14.12 -5.78
C ALA A 165 8.04 -15.24 -5.14
N VAL A 166 7.47 -15.88 -4.13
CA VAL A 166 8.10 -16.99 -3.40
C VAL A 166 7.68 -18.29 -4.08
N GLN A 167 8.64 -18.98 -4.68
CA GLN A 167 8.41 -20.30 -5.27
C GLN A 167 8.94 -21.38 -4.32
N ARG A 168 8.18 -22.47 -4.18
CA ARG A 168 8.39 -23.50 -3.16
C ARG A 168 9.77 -24.21 -3.25
N TYR A 169 10.46 -24.13 -4.38
CA TYR A 169 11.76 -24.78 -4.64
C TYR A 169 12.63 -24.05 -5.70
N GLU A 170 12.35 -22.78 -6.01
CA GLU A 170 13.01 -22.04 -7.12
C GLU A 170 13.47 -20.63 -6.71
N VAL A 171 14.11 -19.93 -7.66
CA VAL A 171 14.57 -18.55 -7.54
C VAL A 171 13.39 -17.62 -7.21
N VAL A 172 13.55 -16.85 -6.15
CA VAL A 172 12.66 -15.76 -5.79
C VAL A 172 12.72 -14.71 -6.89
N ARG A 173 11.61 -14.52 -7.60
CA ARG A 173 11.50 -13.44 -8.59
C ARG A 173 11.10 -12.17 -7.88
N VAL A 174 11.70 -11.05 -8.26
CA VAL A 174 11.40 -9.75 -7.67
C VAL A 174 10.93 -8.77 -8.75
N PRO A 175 9.72 -8.94 -9.29
CA PRO A 175 9.12 -7.91 -10.15
C PRO A 175 9.00 -6.56 -9.42
N PHE A 176 9.29 -5.50 -10.18
CA PHE A 176 9.06 -4.12 -9.77
C PHE A 176 7.86 -3.56 -10.52
N TYR A 177 6.99 -2.87 -9.80
CA TYR A 177 5.91 -2.09 -10.39
C TYR A 177 6.15 -0.61 -10.15
N ASP A 178 6.38 0.11 -11.24
CA ASP A 178 6.44 1.57 -11.30
C ASP A 178 5.35 2.05 -12.27
N PRO A 179 4.29 2.72 -11.78
CA PRO A 179 3.20 3.19 -12.62
C PRO A 179 3.62 4.28 -13.62
N VAL A 180 4.74 4.97 -13.38
CA VAL A 180 5.28 6.02 -14.27
C VAL A 180 6.36 5.45 -15.21
N SER A 181 6.84 4.23 -14.95
CA SER A 181 7.83 3.50 -15.76
C SER A 181 9.10 4.31 -16.07
N GLY A 182 9.60 5.05 -15.07
CA GLY A 182 10.81 5.86 -15.21
C GLY A 182 12.08 5.03 -14.98
N GLY A 183 13.01 5.00 -15.95
CA GLY A 183 14.25 4.21 -15.85
C GLY A 183 15.09 4.50 -14.59
N GLN A 184 15.08 5.74 -14.11
CA GLN A 184 15.80 6.13 -12.87
C GLN A 184 15.23 5.47 -11.59
N TYR A 185 13.93 5.14 -11.57
CA TYR A 185 13.31 4.50 -10.40
C TYR A 185 13.60 3.01 -10.38
N LYS A 186 13.72 2.37 -11.55
CA LYS A 186 14.14 0.98 -11.66
C LYS A 186 15.50 0.74 -10.99
N GLU A 187 16.52 1.51 -11.35
CA GLU A 187 17.87 1.38 -10.77
C GLU A 187 17.86 1.60 -9.24
N LYS A 188 17.08 2.59 -8.76
CA LYS A 188 16.92 2.84 -7.32
C LYS A 188 16.22 1.69 -6.60
N MET A 189 15.20 1.10 -7.21
CA MET A 189 14.49 -0.07 -6.67
C MET A 189 15.38 -1.30 -6.62
N GLU A 190 16.16 -1.58 -7.66
CA GLU A 190 17.14 -2.68 -7.70
C GLU A 190 18.22 -2.51 -6.63
N ALA A 191 18.76 -1.30 -6.49
CA ALA A 191 19.75 -0.97 -5.46
C ALA A 191 19.17 -1.12 -4.05
N MET A 192 17.98 -0.57 -3.78
CA MET A 192 17.30 -0.69 -2.49
C MET A 192 16.99 -2.16 -2.17
N CYS A 193 16.52 -2.92 -3.17
CA CYS A 193 16.19 -4.32 -2.99
C CYS A 193 17.45 -5.13 -2.64
N SER A 194 18.54 -4.93 -3.38
CA SER A 194 19.81 -5.62 -3.15
C SER A 194 20.47 -5.27 -1.82
N THR A 195 20.44 -3.99 -1.42
CA THR A 195 21.19 -3.50 -0.25
C THR A 195 20.43 -3.60 1.06
N LYS A 196 19.09 -3.60 1.04
CA LYS A 196 18.27 -3.59 2.25
C LYS A 196 17.25 -4.71 2.30
N PHE A 197 16.45 -4.86 1.24
CA PHE A 197 15.30 -5.77 1.30
C PHE A 197 15.68 -7.26 1.24
N LEU A 198 16.55 -7.66 0.32
CA LEU A 198 17.05 -9.05 0.27
C LEU A 198 17.80 -9.44 1.55
N PRO A 199 18.70 -8.61 2.12
CA PRO A 199 19.27 -8.89 3.43
C PRO A 199 18.22 -9.06 4.54
N TYR A 200 17.17 -8.24 4.57
CA TYR A 200 16.05 -8.44 5.50
C TYR A 200 15.37 -9.80 5.32
N LEU A 201 15.06 -10.18 4.08
CA LEU A 201 14.43 -11.47 3.79
C LEU A 201 15.33 -12.63 4.19
N ARG A 202 16.65 -12.55 3.96
CA ARG A 202 17.62 -13.55 4.44
C ARG A 202 17.66 -13.63 5.96
N ALA A 203 17.67 -12.50 6.66
CA ALA A 203 17.64 -12.47 8.12
C ALA A 203 16.36 -13.09 8.69
N TRP A 204 15.20 -12.79 8.10
CA TRP A 204 13.93 -13.41 8.46
C TRP A 204 13.97 -14.93 8.24
N HIS A 205 14.47 -15.39 7.08
CA HIS A 205 14.62 -16.82 6.80
C HIS A 205 15.44 -17.54 7.88
N SER A 206 16.66 -17.03 8.16
CA SER A 206 17.58 -17.62 9.13
C SER A 206 16.98 -17.68 10.54
N GLN A 207 16.29 -16.64 10.98
CA GLN A 207 15.64 -16.62 12.30
C GLN A 207 14.52 -17.66 12.43
N ARG A 208 13.86 -18.02 11.33
CA ARG A 208 12.73 -18.97 11.35
C ARG A 208 13.16 -20.41 11.08
N ASN A 209 14.38 -20.62 10.56
CA ASN A 209 14.96 -21.93 10.28
C ASN A 209 16.39 -22.06 10.88
N PRO A 210 16.56 -21.96 12.21
CA PRO A 210 17.88 -21.95 12.84
C PRO A 210 18.67 -23.25 12.69
N ASN A 211 18.01 -24.38 12.39
CA ASN A 211 18.61 -25.73 12.42
C ASN A 211 18.96 -26.29 11.03
N LYS A 212 18.85 -25.50 9.94
CA LYS A 212 19.33 -25.93 8.61
C LYS A 212 20.81 -25.59 8.46
N GLU A 213 21.68 -26.44 9.02
CA GLU A 213 23.15 -26.37 8.89
C GLU A 213 23.71 -26.92 7.56
N GLY A 214 22.86 -27.42 6.67
CA GLY A 214 23.28 -27.86 5.33
C GLY A 214 22.94 -26.79 4.30
N GLY A 215 23.95 -26.28 3.60
CA GLY A 215 23.85 -25.25 2.57
C GLY A 215 22.95 -25.61 1.38
N GLU A 216 21.64 -25.66 1.59
CA GLU A 216 20.66 -25.47 0.53
C GLU A 216 20.90 -24.07 -0.04
N THR A 217 21.29 -24.02 -1.31
CA THR A 217 21.51 -22.80 -2.07
C THR A 217 20.29 -21.90 -1.93
N TYR A 218 20.51 -20.78 -1.26
CA TYR A 218 19.51 -19.75 -1.01
C TYR A 218 18.77 -19.37 -2.31
N PRO A 219 17.42 -19.39 -2.34
CA PRO A 219 16.67 -19.11 -3.57
C PRO A 219 16.61 -17.61 -3.92
N PHE A 220 17.21 -16.71 -3.13
CA PHE A 220 17.25 -15.30 -3.53
C PHE A 220 18.30 -15.10 -4.63
N PRO A 221 17.99 -14.36 -5.71
CA PRO A 221 18.98 -14.03 -6.72
C PRO A 221 20.19 -13.37 -6.06
N SER A 222 21.38 -13.66 -6.59
CA SER A 222 22.58 -12.90 -6.23
C SER A 222 22.35 -11.44 -6.59
N SER A 223 22.95 -10.52 -5.83
CA SER A 223 22.85 -9.07 -6.03
C SER A 223 23.25 -8.62 -7.45
N THR A 224 23.90 -9.50 -8.21
CA THR A 224 24.38 -9.35 -9.58
C THR A 224 23.35 -9.65 -10.68
N HIS A 225 22.18 -10.21 -10.36
CA HIS A 225 21.19 -10.66 -11.36
C HIS A 225 19.77 -10.11 -11.15
N MET A 226 19.62 -9.00 -10.40
CA MET A 226 18.34 -8.27 -10.33
C MET A 226 18.15 -7.37 -11.54
#